data_AF-L9L989-F1
#
_entry.id   AF-L9L989-F1
#
_cell.length_a   1.000
_cell.length_b   1.000
_cell.length_c   1.000
_cell.angle_alpha   90.00
_cell.angle_beta   90.00
_cell.angle_gamma   90.00
#
_symmetry.space_group_name_H-M   'P 1'
#
loop_
_entity.id
_entity.type
_entity.pdbx_description
1 polymer ?
#
loop_
_entity_poly.entity_id
_entity_poly.type
_entity_poly.pdbx_seq_one_letter_code
_entity_poly.pdbx_strand_id
1 'polypeptide(L)'
;MKLNISVPAMGCQKLIEVDDERKLRTFYEKHMATEVAADALGEEWKGYVVRIRGGNEDFPMKQGVLTHGRVRVLLSKGHSCYRPTRTGERKSTSVRGCIVDANLSVLTLVIVKKGEKDIPGLTDTTMPHCLGPKRAGRIRKLFNLSKEDNVRQYVVRKPLNKEDKKPRTKAPKIQHLVTPRVLQHKRRCIALKKQRIKKNKEEAAECAKLLVKRMKEAKEKRQEQIVKTQAVLSESFYF
;
A
#
# COMPACT_ATOMS: atom_id res chain seq x y z
N MET A 1 -10.23 -18.34 30.54
CA MET A 1 -9.56 -17.60 29.43
C MET A 1 -10.61 -17.03 28.49
N LYS A 2 -10.41 -15.82 27.93
CA LYS A 2 -11.38 -15.24 26.98
C LYS A 2 -11.04 -15.60 25.53
N LEU A 3 -12.03 -15.94 24.72
CA LEU A 3 -11.89 -16.21 23.29
C LEU A 3 -12.53 -15.08 22.49
N ASN A 4 -11.73 -14.35 21.72
CA ASN A 4 -12.22 -13.33 20.79
C ASN A 4 -12.33 -13.94 19.39
N ILE A 5 -13.55 -14.27 18.99
CA ILE A 5 -13.81 -15.05 17.78
C ILE A 5 -14.42 -14.13 16.71
N SER A 6 -13.91 -14.21 15.49
CA SER A 6 -14.40 -13.41 14.36
C SER A 6 -14.76 -14.27 13.16
N VAL A 7 -15.78 -13.85 12.41
CA VAL A 7 -16.20 -14.45 11.14
C VAL A 7 -15.96 -13.44 10.02
N PRO A 8 -14.85 -13.55 9.25
CA PRO A 8 -14.54 -12.59 8.22
C PRO A 8 -15.58 -12.49 7.10
N ALA A 9 -16.28 -13.59 6.81
CA ALA A 9 -17.33 -13.63 5.78
C ALA A 9 -18.54 -12.75 6.14
N MET A 10 -18.92 -12.73 7.41
CA MET A 10 -20.08 -11.99 7.91
C MET A 10 -19.69 -10.62 8.51
N GLY A 11 -18.42 -10.42 8.85
CA GLY A 11 -17.92 -9.18 9.47
C GLY A 11 -18.24 -9.03 10.95
N CYS A 12 -18.69 -10.10 11.61
CA CYS A 12 -19.08 -10.11 13.02
C CYS A 12 -17.95 -10.64 13.92
N GLN A 13 -17.98 -10.23 15.18
CA GLN A 13 -17.06 -10.69 16.21
C GLN A 13 -17.81 -10.87 17.54
N LYS A 14 -17.40 -11.88 18.32
CA LYS A 14 -17.96 -12.17 19.64
C LYS A 14 -16.86 -12.56 20.60
N LEU A 15 -16.90 -12.00 21.80
CA LEU A 15 -16.04 -12.40 22.91
C LEU A 15 -16.81 -13.42 23.76
N ILE A 16 -16.19 -14.55 24.06
CA ILE A 16 -16.76 -15.61 24.89
C ILE A 16 -15.78 -15.88 26.03
N GLU A 17 -16.29 -16.05 27.23
CA GLU A 17 -15.50 -16.45 28.39
C GLU A 17 -15.61 -17.96 28.56
N VAL A 18 -14.47 -18.64 28.61
CA VAL A 18 -14.39 -20.10 28.75
C VAL A 18 -13.45 -20.42 29.89
N ASP A 19 -14.00 -21.00 30.95
CA ASP A 19 -13.26 -21.37 32.15
C ASP A 19 -12.91 -22.86 32.20
N ASP A 20 -13.63 -23.69 31.44
CA ASP A 20 -13.37 -25.13 31.36
C ASP A 20 -12.09 -25.42 30.57
N GLU A 21 -11.05 -25.86 31.28
CA GLU A 21 -9.75 -26.21 30.71
C GLU A 21 -9.82 -27.34 29.68
N ARG A 22 -10.81 -28.26 29.76
CA ARG A 22 -10.94 -29.36 28.79
C ARG A 22 -11.23 -28.82 27.39
N LYS A 23 -12.04 -27.76 27.31
CA LYS A 23 -12.37 -27.07 26.06
C LYS A 23 -11.17 -26.30 25.51
N LEU A 24 -10.34 -25.75 26.41
CA LEU A 24 -9.17 -24.94 26.05
C LEU A 24 -7.96 -25.78 25.65
N ARG A 25 -7.85 -27.01 26.18
CA ARG A 25 -6.72 -27.92 25.95
C ARG A 25 -6.46 -28.19 24.47
N THR A 26 -7.50 -28.21 23.64
CA THR A 26 -7.37 -28.40 22.18
C THR A 26 -6.55 -27.28 21.51
N PHE A 27 -6.51 -26.08 22.12
CA PHE A 27 -5.74 -24.94 21.62
C PHE A 27 -4.30 -24.89 22.15
N TYR A 28 -4.02 -25.53 23.28
CA TYR A 28 -2.69 -25.52 23.88
C TYR A 28 -1.67 -26.25 23.00
N GLU A 29 -0.41 -25.81 23.10
CA GLU A 29 0.74 -26.33 22.31
C GLU A 29 0.59 -26.14 20.79
N LYS A 30 -0.46 -25.44 20.34
CA LYS A 30 -0.62 -25.05 18.94
C LYS A 30 0.07 -23.73 18.69
N HIS A 31 0.58 -23.57 17.48
CA HIS A 31 1.14 -22.32 17.01
C HIS A 31 0.06 -21.41 16.43
N MET A 32 0.31 -20.10 16.46
CA MET A 32 -0.41 -19.15 15.62
C MET A 32 -0.45 -19.60 14.14
N ALA A 33 -1.55 -19.29 13.48
CA ALA A 33 -1.94 -19.69 12.13
C ALA A 33 -2.33 -21.17 11.95
N THR A 34 -2.33 -21.98 13.01
CA THR A 34 -2.81 -23.38 12.97
C THR A 34 -4.35 -23.41 12.94
N GLU A 35 -4.90 -24.29 12.11
CA GLU A 35 -6.32 -24.61 12.06
C GLU A 35 -6.64 -25.72 13.07
N VAL A 36 -7.69 -25.53 13.85
CA VAL A 36 -8.10 -26.40 14.95
C VAL A 36 -9.61 -26.59 14.85
N ALA A 37 -10.07 -27.83 15.04
CA ALA A 37 -11.49 -28.13 15.15
C ALA A 37 -12.06 -27.52 16.44
N ALA A 38 -13.15 -26.79 16.33
CA ALA A 38 -13.78 -26.10 17.46
C ALA A 38 -14.82 -26.97 18.20
N ASP A 39 -15.01 -28.23 17.80
CA ASP A 39 -16.03 -29.14 18.33
C ASP A 39 -15.96 -29.28 19.87
N ALA A 40 -14.75 -29.18 20.44
CA ALA A 40 -14.53 -29.28 21.88
C ALA A 40 -15.12 -28.10 22.69
N LEU A 41 -15.47 -26.97 22.05
CA LEU A 41 -16.03 -25.81 22.75
C LEU A 41 -17.49 -26.01 23.17
N GLY A 42 -18.25 -26.81 22.43
CA GLY A 42 -19.67 -27.07 22.66
C GLY A 42 -20.35 -27.63 21.41
N GLU A 43 -21.58 -28.12 21.55
CA GLU A 43 -22.36 -28.67 20.43
C GLU A 43 -22.65 -27.63 19.34
N GLU A 44 -22.79 -26.36 19.70
CA GLU A 44 -22.99 -25.27 18.75
C GLU A 44 -21.77 -25.00 17.87
N TRP A 45 -20.58 -25.48 18.28
CA TRP A 45 -19.33 -25.37 17.55
C TRP A 45 -19.02 -26.59 16.68
N LYS A 46 -19.94 -27.55 16.61
CA LYS A 46 -19.77 -28.77 15.81
C LYS A 46 -19.58 -28.44 14.32
N GLY A 47 -18.51 -28.97 13.73
CA GLY A 47 -18.13 -28.77 12.35
C GLY A 47 -17.45 -27.42 12.07
N TYR A 48 -17.29 -26.55 13.06
CA TYR A 48 -16.55 -25.31 12.90
C TYR A 48 -15.04 -25.57 12.94
N VAL A 49 -14.33 -24.97 11.99
CA VAL A 49 -12.85 -24.94 12.01
C VAL A 49 -12.41 -23.50 12.24
N VAL A 50 -11.63 -23.32 13.30
CA VAL A 50 -11.07 -22.03 13.69
C VAL A 50 -9.56 -22.02 13.47
N ARG A 51 -9.05 -20.88 13.05
CA ARG A 51 -7.61 -20.64 12.96
C ARG A 51 -7.19 -19.73 14.10
N ILE A 52 -6.14 -20.12 14.81
CA ILE A 52 -5.54 -19.30 15.87
C ILE A 52 -4.86 -18.10 15.19
N ARG A 53 -5.35 -16.89 15.43
CA ARG A 53 -4.77 -15.68 14.82
C ARG A 53 -3.69 -15.06 15.69
N GLY A 54 -3.78 -15.25 17.01
CA GLY A 54 -2.90 -14.66 18.00
C GLY A 54 -3.62 -14.55 19.33
N GLY A 55 -3.11 -13.71 20.22
CA GLY A 55 -3.65 -13.55 21.54
C GLY A 55 -2.84 -12.52 22.32
N ASN A 56 -3.36 -12.17 23.48
CA ASN A 56 -2.78 -11.18 24.36
C ASN A 56 -2.79 -11.74 25.78
N GLU A 57 -1.69 -11.49 26.48
CA GLU A 57 -1.63 -11.49 27.93
C GLU A 57 -1.56 -10.00 28.34
N ASP A 58 -0.38 -9.50 28.68
CA ASP A 58 -0.06 -8.05 28.65
C ASP A 58 0.63 -7.64 27.34
N PHE A 59 1.29 -8.60 26.69
CA PHE A 59 2.04 -8.41 25.44
C PHE A 59 1.38 -9.21 24.31
N PRO A 60 1.35 -8.68 23.08
CA PRO A 60 0.77 -9.38 21.94
C PRO A 60 1.66 -10.54 21.47
N MET A 61 1.03 -11.63 21.05
CA MET A 61 1.72 -12.76 20.40
C MET A 61 2.33 -12.34 19.06
N LYS A 62 3.53 -12.87 18.76
CA LYS A 62 4.25 -12.61 17.51
C LYS A 62 4.56 -13.90 16.77
N GLN A 63 4.09 -13.98 15.51
CA GLN A 63 4.43 -15.10 14.60
C GLN A 63 5.94 -15.28 14.48
N GLY A 64 6.40 -16.53 14.53
CA GLY A 64 7.80 -16.92 14.32
C GLY A 64 8.66 -16.89 15.58
N VAL A 65 8.14 -16.43 16.72
CA VAL A 65 8.81 -16.59 18.03
C VAL A 65 8.34 -17.92 18.63
N LEU A 66 9.13 -18.98 18.43
CA LEU A 66 8.78 -20.37 18.80
C LEU A 66 9.00 -20.66 20.29
N THR A 67 8.44 -19.82 21.15
CA THR A 67 8.46 -20.00 22.60
C THR A 67 7.05 -19.88 23.14
N HIS A 68 6.83 -20.39 24.35
CA HIS A 68 5.61 -20.14 25.10
C HIS A 68 5.66 -18.72 25.69
N GLY A 69 6.72 -18.41 26.46
CA GLY A 69 6.87 -17.16 27.19
C GLY A 69 7.16 -15.90 26.37
N ARG A 70 7.68 -14.88 27.05
CA ARG A 70 7.97 -13.55 26.49
C ARG A 70 9.44 -13.43 26.11
N VAL A 71 9.73 -12.80 24.98
CA VAL A 71 11.10 -12.54 24.49
C VAL A 71 11.23 -11.07 24.07
N ARG A 72 12.39 -10.45 24.31
CA ARG A 72 12.68 -9.11 23.77
C ARG A 72 13.28 -9.22 22.37
N VAL A 73 12.62 -8.59 21.41
CA VAL A 73 13.04 -8.59 20.00
C VAL A 73 13.18 -7.16 19.51
N LEU A 74 14.21 -6.89 18.71
CA LEU A 74 14.43 -5.59 18.07
C LEU A 74 13.47 -5.42 16.88
N LEU A 75 12.41 -4.63 17.06
CA LEU A 75 11.40 -4.36 16.04
C LEU A 75 11.69 -3.06 15.29
N SER A 76 11.26 -3.01 14.03
CA SER A 76 11.38 -1.89 13.09
C SER A 76 10.05 -1.65 12.37
N LYS A 77 9.98 -0.65 11.49
CA LYS A 77 8.77 -0.32 10.70
C LYS A 77 8.30 -1.53 9.88
N GLY A 78 7.04 -1.90 10.03
CA GLY A 78 6.39 -2.96 9.26
C GLY A 78 6.34 -4.32 9.97
N HIS A 79 7.11 -4.51 11.04
CA HIS A 79 6.90 -5.67 11.90
C HIS A 79 5.61 -5.54 12.73
N SER A 80 4.96 -6.68 13.00
CA SER A 80 3.87 -6.74 13.98
C SER A 80 4.33 -6.35 15.39
N CYS A 81 3.38 -5.88 16.20
CA CYS A 81 3.55 -5.51 17.62
C CYS A 81 4.32 -4.20 17.88
N TYR A 82 4.70 -3.44 16.85
CA TYR A 82 5.37 -2.16 17.03
C TYR A 82 5.00 -1.15 15.94
N ARG A 83 4.80 0.11 16.33
CA ARG A 83 4.61 1.25 15.44
C ARG A 83 5.68 2.30 15.73
N PRO A 84 6.66 2.51 14.84
CA PRO A 84 7.70 3.50 15.07
C PRO A 84 7.14 4.93 15.10
N THR A 85 7.74 5.78 15.92
CA THR A 85 7.40 7.20 16.00
C THR A 85 8.22 8.03 15.03
N ARG A 86 9.49 7.65 14.82
CA ARG A 86 10.40 8.29 13.88
C ARG A 86 10.76 7.36 12.72
N THR A 87 11.09 7.95 11.58
CA THR A 87 11.57 7.18 10.43
C THR A 87 12.91 6.54 10.76
N GLY A 88 13.06 5.24 10.48
CA GLY A 88 14.28 4.48 10.79
C GLY A 88 14.41 4.01 12.25
N GLU A 89 13.48 4.37 13.12
CA GLU A 89 13.49 3.94 14.52
C GLU A 89 13.38 2.41 14.62
N ARG A 90 14.24 1.83 15.46
CA ARG A 90 14.16 0.43 15.89
C ARG A 90 14.11 0.41 17.41
N LYS A 91 13.23 -0.42 17.98
CA LYS A 91 13.06 -0.53 19.43
C LYS A 91 13.03 -1.99 19.85
N SER A 92 13.81 -2.32 20.87
CA SER A 92 13.70 -3.63 21.53
C SER A 92 12.45 -3.64 22.41
N THR A 93 11.51 -4.52 22.08
CA THR A 93 10.21 -4.64 22.75
C THR A 93 9.98 -6.08 23.17
N SER A 94 9.43 -6.28 24.36
CA SER A 94 8.95 -7.59 24.79
C SER A 94 7.72 -7.99 23.97
N VAL A 95 7.74 -9.21 23.43
CA VAL A 95 6.62 -9.81 22.70
C VAL A 95 6.37 -11.20 23.25
N ARG A 96 5.11 -11.65 23.21
CA ARG A 96 4.74 -13.02 23.57
C ARG A 96 5.08 -13.95 22.40
N GLY A 97 5.52 -15.17 22.71
CA GLY A 97 5.74 -16.21 21.71
C GLY A 97 4.46 -16.62 20.97
N CYS A 98 4.62 -17.42 19.92
CA CYS A 98 3.50 -17.84 19.07
C CYS A 98 2.83 -19.14 19.53
N ILE A 99 3.38 -19.83 20.53
CA ILE A 99 2.79 -21.05 21.08
C ILE A 99 1.75 -20.68 22.12
N VAL A 100 0.57 -21.28 22.01
CA VAL A 100 -0.55 -21.05 22.92
C VAL A 100 -0.36 -21.86 24.21
N ASP A 101 -0.52 -21.19 25.35
CA ASP A 101 -0.51 -21.78 26.68
C ASP A 101 -1.66 -21.25 27.55
N ALA A 102 -1.80 -21.81 28.75
CA ALA A 102 -2.86 -21.45 29.69
C ALA A 102 -2.75 -20.01 30.25
N ASN A 103 -1.56 -19.40 30.18
CA ASN A 103 -1.31 -18.07 30.77
C ASN A 103 -1.82 -16.90 29.90
N LEU A 104 -2.56 -17.17 28.83
CA LEU A 104 -3.12 -16.12 27.98
C LEU A 104 -4.43 -15.57 28.58
N SER A 105 -4.56 -14.25 28.58
CA SER A 105 -5.80 -13.59 28.99
C SER A 105 -6.87 -13.70 27.90
N VAL A 106 -6.47 -13.45 26.65
CA VAL A 106 -7.35 -13.48 25.47
C VAL A 106 -6.70 -14.24 24.33
N LEU A 107 -7.39 -15.24 23.78
CA LEU A 107 -7.01 -15.90 22.54
C LEU A 107 -7.90 -15.40 21.39
N THR A 108 -7.29 -14.94 20.30
CA THR A 108 -8.01 -14.44 19.12
C THR A 108 -8.11 -15.53 18.06
N LEU A 109 -9.34 -15.86 17.69
CA LEU A 109 -9.67 -16.92 16.75
C LEU A 109 -10.40 -16.36 15.52
N VAL A 110 -10.20 -17.00 14.38
CA VAL A 110 -10.89 -16.68 13.12
C VAL A 110 -11.55 -17.94 12.60
N ILE A 111 -12.86 -17.91 12.38
CA ILE A 111 -13.57 -19.02 11.73
C ILE A 111 -13.17 -19.08 10.26
N VAL A 112 -12.68 -20.25 9.83
CA VAL A 112 -12.29 -20.55 8.44
C VAL A 112 -13.40 -21.32 7.74
N LYS A 113 -13.98 -22.31 8.43
CA LYS A 113 -15.11 -23.11 7.93
C LYS A 113 -16.31 -22.97 8.87
N LYS A 114 -17.47 -22.68 8.30
CA LYS A 114 -18.76 -22.64 9.02
C LYS A 114 -19.20 -24.07 9.32
N GLY A 115 -19.64 -24.32 10.56
CA GLY A 115 -20.23 -25.60 10.96
C GLY A 115 -21.73 -25.70 10.63
N GLU A 116 -22.39 -26.68 11.23
CA GLU A 116 -23.78 -27.04 10.91
C GLU A 116 -24.79 -26.04 11.48
N LYS A 117 -24.65 -25.70 12.77
CA LYS A 117 -25.57 -24.81 13.50
C LYS A 117 -25.09 -23.37 13.47
N ASP A 118 -26.02 -22.42 13.44
CA ASP A 118 -25.69 -21.00 13.54
C ASP A 118 -25.46 -20.56 15.00
N ILE A 119 -24.45 -19.71 15.20
CA ILE A 119 -24.06 -19.17 16.49
C ILE A 119 -24.64 -17.75 16.63
N PRO A 120 -25.45 -17.48 17.67
CA PRO A 120 -26.12 -16.20 17.84
C PRO A 120 -25.12 -15.07 18.04
N GLY A 121 -25.31 -13.99 17.27
CA GLY A 121 -24.44 -12.80 17.29
C GLY A 121 -23.08 -12.98 16.61
N LEU A 122 -22.83 -14.13 15.95
CA LEU A 122 -21.57 -14.38 15.24
C LEU A 122 -21.79 -14.81 13.78
N THR A 123 -22.61 -15.83 13.53
CA THR A 123 -22.92 -16.29 12.16
C THR A 123 -24.33 -15.95 11.70
N ASP A 124 -25.23 -15.66 12.64
CA ASP A 124 -26.62 -15.30 12.38
C ASP A 124 -26.76 -13.94 11.66
N THR A 125 -26.01 -12.94 12.12
CA THR A 125 -26.07 -11.59 11.55
C THR A 125 -24.95 -11.32 10.56
N THR A 126 -25.26 -10.57 9.50
CA THR A 126 -24.29 -10.10 8.51
C THR A 126 -24.09 -8.60 8.61
N MET A 127 -22.85 -8.17 8.86
CA MET A 127 -22.46 -6.77 8.86
C MET A 127 -21.96 -6.37 7.46
N PRO A 128 -22.64 -5.45 6.76
CA PRO A 128 -22.20 -5.00 5.44
C PRO A 128 -20.92 -4.17 5.53
N HIS A 129 -20.10 -4.21 4.47
CA HIS A 129 -18.90 -3.38 4.41
C HIS A 129 -19.24 -1.88 4.42
N CYS A 130 -18.59 -1.14 5.32
CA CYS A 130 -18.86 0.29 5.54
C CYS A 130 -18.59 1.20 4.33
N LEU A 131 -17.66 0.82 3.45
CA LEU A 131 -17.17 1.64 2.35
C LEU A 131 -17.05 0.83 1.06
N GLY A 132 -17.54 1.43 -0.03
CA GLY A 132 -17.35 0.91 -1.37
C GLY A 132 -15.96 1.22 -1.97
N PRO A 133 -15.64 0.63 -3.13
CA PRO A 133 -14.39 0.89 -3.83
C PRO A 133 -14.26 2.34 -4.32
N LYS A 134 -13.06 2.93 -4.14
CA LYS A 134 -12.75 4.32 -4.55
C LYS A 134 -12.03 4.43 -5.90
N ARG A 135 -11.28 3.41 -6.30
CA ARG A 135 -10.49 3.41 -7.55
C ARG A 135 -11.35 2.96 -8.72
N ALA A 136 -11.25 3.63 -9.88
CA ALA A 136 -12.04 3.31 -11.06
C ALA A 136 -11.97 1.82 -11.45
N GLY A 137 -10.77 1.24 -11.48
CA GLY A 137 -10.59 -0.19 -11.78
C GLY A 137 -11.24 -1.15 -10.76
N ARG A 138 -11.29 -0.77 -9.48
CA ARG A 138 -11.96 -1.59 -8.44
C ARG A 138 -13.48 -1.51 -8.55
N ILE A 139 -14.02 -0.35 -8.93
CA ILE A 139 -15.47 -0.20 -9.16
C ILE A 139 -15.88 -1.04 -10.38
N ARG A 140 -15.10 -1.00 -11.46
CA ARG A 140 -15.33 -1.87 -12.64
C ARG A 140 -15.35 -3.35 -12.28
N LYS A 141 -14.37 -3.81 -11.50
CA LYS A 141 -14.32 -5.21 -11.04
C LYS A 141 -15.52 -5.60 -10.18
N LEU A 142 -16.04 -4.69 -9.35
CA LEU A 142 -17.15 -4.99 -8.45
C LEU A 142 -18.48 -5.16 -9.21
N PHE A 143 -18.71 -4.37 -10.26
CA PHE A 143 -19.93 -4.40 -11.05
C PHE A 143 -19.77 -5.11 -12.40
N ASN A 144 -18.63 -5.79 -12.63
CA ASN A 144 -18.27 -6.43 -13.90
C ASN A 144 -18.44 -5.51 -15.13
N LEU A 145 -18.08 -4.23 -14.99
CA LEU A 145 -18.20 -3.23 -16.06
C LEU A 145 -17.08 -3.37 -17.09
N SER A 146 -17.40 -3.02 -18.33
CA SER A 146 -16.42 -2.90 -19.41
C SER A 146 -15.54 -1.65 -19.25
N LYS A 147 -14.60 -1.44 -20.18
CA LYS A 147 -13.73 -0.25 -20.15
C LYS A 147 -14.43 0.99 -20.68
N GLU A 148 -15.42 0.80 -21.54
CA GLU A 148 -16.23 1.80 -22.21
C GLU A 148 -17.26 2.40 -21.24
N ASP A 149 -17.72 1.60 -20.27
CA ASP A 149 -18.73 2.01 -19.29
C ASP A 149 -18.29 3.18 -18.39
N ASN A 150 -19.25 4.08 -18.15
CA ASN A 150 -19.05 5.24 -17.28
C ASN A 150 -19.19 4.87 -15.80
N VAL A 151 -18.04 4.63 -15.17
CA VAL A 151 -17.88 4.28 -13.75
C VAL A 151 -18.55 5.27 -12.77
N ARG A 152 -18.78 6.53 -13.16
CA ARG A 152 -19.35 7.56 -12.26
C ARG A 152 -20.77 7.25 -11.80
N GLN A 153 -21.55 6.58 -12.64
CA GLN A 153 -22.94 6.25 -12.35
C GLN A 153 -23.05 5.11 -11.33
N TYR A 154 -22.09 4.18 -11.35
CA TYR A 154 -22.08 2.98 -10.53
C TYR A 154 -21.37 3.16 -9.18
N VAL A 155 -21.05 4.39 -8.76
CA VAL A 155 -20.39 4.59 -7.46
C VAL A 155 -21.37 4.37 -6.33
N VAL A 156 -21.05 3.42 -5.44
CA VAL A 156 -21.81 3.20 -4.20
C VAL A 156 -21.83 4.47 -3.36
N ARG A 157 -23.03 4.97 -3.06
CA ARG A 157 -23.25 6.16 -2.23
C ARG A 157 -23.65 5.73 -0.83
N LYS A 158 -23.11 6.41 0.18
CA LYS A 158 -23.49 6.19 1.58
C LYS A 158 -24.62 7.15 1.97
N PRO A 159 -25.79 6.65 2.40
CA PRO A 159 -26.82 7.51 3.01
C PRO A 159 -26.32 8.02 4.37
N LEU A 160 -26.57 9.28 4.65
CA LEU A 160 -26.30 9.94 5.92
C LEU A 160 -27.61 10.49 6.46
N ASN A 161 -28.25 9.72 7.33
CA ASN A 161 -29.45 10.11 8.04
C ASN A 161 -29.00 10.54 9.44
N LYS A 162 -29.13 11.83 9.76
CA LYS A 162 -28.92 12.37 11.10
C LYS A 162 -30.24 13.03 11.52
N GLU A 163 -30.65 12.85 12.77
CA GLU A 163 -31.97 13.28 13.28
C GLU A 163 -32.28 14.75 12.96
N ASP A 164 -31.31 15.66 13.12
CA ASP A 164 -31.52 17.10 12.90
C ASP A 164 -31.22 17.60 11.47
N LYS A 165 -30.90 16.71 10.52
CA LYS A 165 -30.45 17.11 9.18
C LYS A 165 -31.17 16.34 8.09
N LYS A 166 -31.56 17.08 7.04
CA LYS A 166 -32.16 16.48 5.84
C LYS A 166 -31.30 15.29 5.34
N PRO A 167 -31.94 14.16 5.00
CA PRO A 167 -31.25 12.99 4.47
C PRO A 167 -30.36 13.39 3.28
N ARG A 168 -29.08 12.99 3.33
CA ARG A 168 -28.13 13.28 2.25
C ARG A 168 -27.31 12.06 1.91
N THR A 169 -26.88 11.94 0.67
CA THR A 169 -25.98 10.87 0.25
C THR A 169 -24.58 11.41 -0.02
N LYS A 170 -23.54 10.66 0.39
CA LYS A 170 -22.15 10.98 0.05
C LYS A 170 -21.57 9.91 -0.88
N ALA A 171 -20.86 10.37 -1.90
CA ALA A 171 -20.08 9.53 -2.79
C ALA A 171 -18.57 9.83 -2.62
N PRO A 172 -17.69 8.82 -2.70
CA PRO A 172 -16.26 9.06 -2.73
C PRO A 172 -15.82 9.71 -4.04
N LYS A 173 -14.81 10.58 -3.98
CA LYS A 173 -14.11 11.06 -5.19
C LYS A 173 -13.36 9.89 -5.83
N ILE A 174 -13.76 9.53 -7.05
CA ILE A 174 -13.14 8.43 -7.81
C ILE A 174 -11.69 8.78 -8.13
N GLN A 175 -10.79 7.84 -7.85
CA GLN A 175 -9.38 7.95 -8.23
C GLN A 175 -9.06 7.14 -9.49
N HIS A 176 -8.02 7.55 -10.21
CA HIS A 176 -7.56 6.92 -11.46
C HIS A 176 -8.63 6.88 -12.56
N LEU A 177 -9.51 7.87 -12.59
CA LEU A 177 -10.44 8.06 -13.71
C LEU A 177 -9.76 8.89 -14.81
N VAL A 178 -9.87 8.44 -16.06
CA VAL A 178 -9.44 9.25 -17.20
C VAL A 178 -10.40 10.44 -17.31
N THR A 179 -9.86 11.65 -17.20
CA THR A 179 -10.63 12.91 -17.28
C THR A 179 -10.05 13.81 -18.36
N PRO A 180 -10.83 14.75 -18.93
CA PRO A 180 -10.33 15.70 -19.92
C PRO A 180 -9.07 16.44 -19.46
N ARG A 181 -8.99 16.79 -18.17
CA ARG A 181 -7.81 17.40 -17.55
C ARG A 181 -6.57 16.51 -17.62
N VAL A 182 -6.69 15.20 -17.35
CA VAL A 182 -5.58 14.25 -17.46
C VAL A 182 -5.10 14.13 -18.91
N LEU A 183 -6.04 14.10 -19.87
CA LEU A 183 -5.71 14.08 -21.30
C LEU A 183 -5.01 15.38 -21.74
N GLN A 184 -5.47 16.54 -21.25
CA GLN A 184 -4.85 17.83 -21.51
C GLN A 184 -3.43 17.90 -20.93
N HIS A 185 -3.22 17.45 -19.69
CA HIS A 185 -1.88 17.36 -19.10
C HIS A 185 -0.96 16.47 -19.94
N LYS A 186 -1.45 15.32 -20.42
CA LYS A 186 -0.67 14.42 -21.29
C LYS A 186 -0.30 15.10 -22.62
N ARG A 187 -1.24 15.79 -23.26
CA ARG A 187 -1.00 16.59 -24.48
C ARG A 187 0.03 17.69 -24.24
N ARG A 188 -0.08 18.43 -23.12
CA ARG A 188 0.88 19.46 -22.72
C ARG A 188 2.29 18.90 -22.52
N CYS A 189 2.43 17.77 -21.84
CA CYS A 189 3.74 17.12 -21.66
C CYS A 189 4.40 16.79 -23.00
N ILE A 190 3.63 16.27 -23.95
CA ILE A 190 4.14 15.96 -25.30
C ILE A 190 4.51 17.25 -26.05
N ALA A 191 3.67 18.28 -25.98
CA ALA A 191 3.94 19.58 -26.61
C ALA A 191 5.24 20.23 -26.08
N LEU A 192 5.45 20.22 -24.75
CA LEU A 192 6.66 20.74 -24.12
C LEU A 192 7.92 19.97 -24.56
N LYS A 193 7.83 18.64 -24.72
CA LYS A 193 8.95 17.84 -25.26
C LYS A 193 9.29 18.26 -26.68
N LYS A 194 8.28 18.42 -27.55
CA LYS A 194 8.48 18.89 -28.93
C LYS A 194 9.08 20.29 -28.99
N GLN A 195 8.61 21.21 -28.14
CA GLN A 195 9.15 22.57 -28.05
C GLN A 195 10.63 22.58 -27.63
N ARG A 196 11.02 21.76 -26.64
CA ARG A 196 12.43 21.64 -26.22
C ARG A 196 13.32 21.11 -27.35
N ILE A 197 12.86 20.07 -28.06
CA ILE A 197 13.61 19.52 -29.21
C ILE A 197 13.77 20.57 -30.30
N LYS A 198 12.70 21.29 -30.63
CA LYS A 198 12.73 22.37 -31.63
C LYS A 198 13.73 23.46 -31.23
N LYS A 199 13.64 23.94 -29.98
CA LYS A 199 14.55 24.96 -29.43
C LYS A 199 16.01 24.51 -29.52
N ASN A 200 16.33 23.30 -29.04
CA ASN A 200 17.70 22.79 -29.08
C ASN A 200 18.23 22.65 -30.53
N LYS A 201 17.37 22.29 -31.48
CA LYS A 201 17.74 22.20 -32.91
C LYS A 201 18.02 23.59 -33.51
N GLU A 202 17.22 24.58 -33.15
CA GLU A 202 17.40 25.98 -33.57
C GLU A 202 18.70 26.57 -32.99
N GLU A 203 18.93 26.39 -31.68
CA GLU A 203 20.16 26.84 -31.00
C GLU A 203 21.41 26.15 -31.57
N ALA A 204 21.35 24.84 -31.84
CA ALA A 204 22.46 24.13 -32.46
C ALA A 204 22.77 24.65 -33.87
N ALA A 205 21.74 24.95 -34.66
CA ALA A 205 21.91 25.54 -35.99
C ALA A 205 22.49 26.96 -35.93
N GLU A 206 22.08 27.75 -34.95
CA GLU A 206 22.60 29.11 -34.72
C GLU A 206 24.07 29.07 -34.25
N CYS A 207 24.41 28.23 -33.28
CA CYS A 207 25.78 28.00 -32.84
C CYS A 207 26.68 27.53 -34.00
N ALA A 208 26.19 26.62 -34.85
CA ALA A 208 26.94 26.15 -36.01
C ALA A 208 27.27 27.30 -36.98
N LYS A 209 26.30 28.17 -37.29
CA LYS A 209 26.52 29.36 -38.13
C LYS A 209 27.56 30.31 -37.52
N LEU A 210 27.47 30.56 -36.21
CA LEU A 210 28.40 31.44 -35.50
C LEU A 210 29.83 30.87 -35.47
N LEU A 211 29.97 29.55 -35.30
CA LEU A 211 31.26 28.86 -35.36
C LEU A 211 31.92 29.01 -36.73
N VAL A 212 31.16 28.85 -37.83
CA VAL A 212 31.71 29.04 -39.19
C VAL A 212 32.25 30.46 -39.37
N LYS A 213 31.52 31.48 -38.91
CA LYS A 213 31.96 32.88 -38.98
C LYS A 213 33.26 33.11 -38.19
N ARG A 214 33.33 32.63 -36.95
CA ARG A 214 34.52 32.75 -36.08
C ARG A 214 35.74 32.02 -36.66
N MET A 215 35.55 30.85 -37.25
CA MET A 215 36.62 30.09 -37.90
C MET A 215 37.16 30.82 -39.14
N LYS A 216 36.27 31.45 -39.92
CA LYS A 216 36.66 32.27 -41.08
C LYS A 216 37.49 33.48 -40.65
N GLU A 217 37.02 34.25 -39.68
CA GLU A 217 37.73 35.40 -39.11
C GLU A 217 39.11 35.00 -38.54
N ALA A 218 39.20 33.87 -37.84
CA ALA A 218 40.47 33.36 -37.33
C ALA A 218 41.45 32.96 -38.45
N LYS A 219 40.94 32.37 -39.54
CA LYS A 219 41.74 32.01 -40.71
C LYS A 219 42.26 33.25 -41.43
N GLU A 220 41.43 34.26 -41.63
CA GLU A 220 41.80 35.55 -42.23
C GLU A 220 42.88 36.26 -41.39
N LYS A 221 42.69 36.36 -40.07
CA LYS A 221 43.73 36.91 -39.16
C LYS A 221 45.05 36.15 -39.22
N ARG A 222 45.01 34.82 -39.31
CA ARG A 222 46.22 34.00 -39.47
C ARG A 222 46.91 34.28 -40.81
N GLN A 223 46.15 34.44 -41.89
CA GLN A 223 46.70 34.81 -43.21
C GLN A 223 47.33 36.21 -43.18
N GLU A 224 46.67 37.20 -42.57
CA GLU A 224 47.23 38.54 -42.38
C GLU A 224 48.55 38.51 -41.60
N GLN A 225 48.63 37.70 -40.54
CA GLN A 225 49.88 37.51 -39.80
C GLN A 225 50.98 36.89 -40.67
N ILE A 226 50.66 35.87 -41.46
CA ILE A 226 51.62 35.23 -42.39
C ILE A 226 52.15 36.26 -43.40
N VAL A 227 51.26 37.04 -44.03
CA VAL A 227 51.63 38.09 -44.98
C VAL A 227 52.53 39.13 -44.31
N LYS A 228 52.19 39.57 -43.10
CA LYS A 228 53.04 40.49 -42.32
C LYS A 228 54.43 39.90 -42.04
N THR A 229 54.52 38.65 -41.60
CA THR A 229 55.82 38.00 -41.39
C THR A 229 56.63 37.84 -42.67
N GLN A 230 55.99 37.56 -43.81
CA GLN A 230 56.66 37.47 -45.10
C GLN A 230 57.20 38.83 -45.56
N ALA A 231 56.43 39.91 -45.38
CA ALA A 231 56.87 41.28 -45.70
C ALA A 231 58.12 41.68 -44.89
N VAL A 232 58.11 41.42 -43.57
CA VAL A 232 59.26 41.68 -42.69
C VAL A 232 60.49 40.85 -43.12
N LEU A 233 60.30 39.57 -43.45
CA LEU A 233 61.38 38.70 -43.93
C LEU A 233 61.96 39.20 -45.27
N SER A 234 61.11 39.69 -46.19
CA SER A 234 61.59 40.27 -47.45
C SER A 234 62.36 41.57 -47.24
N GLU A 235 61.94 42.44 -46.33
CA GLU A 235 62.69 43.67 -46.00
C GLU A 235 64.05 43.35 -45.36
N SER A 236 64.14 42.28 -44.57
CA SER A 236 65.41 41.83 -43.97
C SER A 236 66.39 41.14 -44.93
N PHE A 237 65.97 40.81 -46.16
CA PHE A 237 66.82 40.15 -47.17
C PHE A 237 67.45 41.15 -48.17
N TYR A 238 67.03 42.42 -48.12
CA TYR A 238 67.54 43.52 -48.95
C TYR A 238 68.44 44.49 -48.17
N PHE A 239 68.90 44.08 -46.98
CA PHE A 239 69.92 44.73 -46.15
C PHE A 239 71.00 43.71 -45.79
#